data_AF-A0A9D5UVF2-F1
#
_entry.id   AF-A0A9D5UVF2-F1
#
_cell.length_a   1.000
_cell.length_b   1.000
_cell.length_c   1.000
_cell.angle_alpha   90.00
_cell.angle_beta   90.00
_cell.angle_gamma   90.00
#
_symmetry.space_group_name_H-M   'P 1'
#
loop_
_entity.id
_entity.type
_entity.pdbx_description
1 polymer ?
#
loop_
_entity_poly.entity_id
_entity_poly.type
_entity_poly.pdbx_seq_one_letter_code
_entity_poly.pdbx_strand_id
1 'polypeptide(L)'
;MTRSAPDEALQQLVTLLGLVRKARALTDPVTLSFLIVNESKQLAPYRQAALWRSTAPGTGYIEALSGLALPDQQAPFPLWLQAVLGQLSRQEGDARSVQLWNSPWPEGWPQQSALPDQRVDGLLPAALAEEWQHWLPDYALWLPMRCAGAKHGLGGLFLAREFPWHAAERQLLEELAASYALIWQPLLRQRSRLALWNEAFFELPWGRRRLLRLALFLVALGILTVPVRQSALAPAVVVAAQPVLVRAPLAGVIDRFHVAPNALVSAGQVLFTLEDTQLRNQLETAKKELEVAAADFRQVVQKATREPQKMVQTTVQEKRWEQKKADVAYLSERLSRVEVRATQAGVAIFSDSNDWIGRPVKVGERVLLLADPQQVELEMHLPVADAITMQPGADVSFFLNIHPEAPLPAVLTFASYQAEVTAEGVLAYRLKARFSQSGALPRIGLAGSARIYHQTVSLFTLLTRRPLAVARRWMGI
;
A
#
# COMPACT_ATOMS: atom_id res chain seq x y z
N MET A 1 -53.50 -38.05 -18.49
CA MET A 1 -52.69 -38.78 -19.49
C MET A 1 -51.50 -39.37 -18.76
N THR A 2 -51.65 -40.60 -18.26
CA THR A 2 -50.59 -41.37 -17.60
C THR A 2 -49.58 -41.80 -18.66
N ARG A 3 -48.36 -41.23 -18.63
CA ARG A 3 -47.25 -41.71 -19.46
C ARG A 3 -46.99 -43.17 -19.10
N SER A 4 -46.85 -44.04 -20.11
CA SER A 4 -46.56 -45.46 -19.88
C SER A 4 -45.15 -45.62 -19.32
N ALA A 5 -44.96 -46.49 -18.32
CA ALA A 5 -43.67 -46.81 -17.70
C ALA A 5 -42.45 -46.96 -18.67
N PRO A 6 -42.58 -47.56 -19.88
CA PRO A 6 -41.48 -47.59 -20.85
C PRO A 6 -40.98 -46.21 -21.33
N ASP A 7 -41.84 -45.19 -21.41
CA ASP A 7 -41.45 -43.84 -21.83
C ASP A 7 -40.64 -43.12 -20.75
N GLU A 8 -40.94 -43.39 -19.48
CA GLU A 8 -40.24 -42.80 -18.33
C GLU A 8 -38.81 -43.34 -18.20
N ALA A 9 -38.63 -44.65 -18.34
CA ALA A 9 -37.31 -45.28 -18.35
C ALA A 9 -36.44 -44.77 -19.51
N LEU A 10 -37.02 -44.60 -20.71
CA LEU A 10 -36.31 -44.02 -21.86
C LEU A 10 -35.91 -42.56 -21.59
N GLN A 11 -36.80 -41.77 -20.97
CA GLN A 11 -36.51 -40.39 -20.62
C GLN A 11 -35.37 -40.26 -19.58
N GLN A 12 -35.31 -41.15 -18.59
CA GLN A 12 -34.21 -41.20 -17.61
C GLN A 12 -32.86 -41.55 -18.28
N LEU A 13 -32.84 -42.51 -19.21
CA LEU A 13 -31.65 -42.86 -19.99
C LEU A 13 -31.18 -41.71 -20.89
N VAL A 14 -32.10 -41.00 -21.55
CA VAL A 14 -31.78 -39.81 -22.35
C VAL A 14 -31.17 -38.71 -21.46
N THR A 15 -31.69 -38.55 -20.24
CA THR A 15 -31.18 -37.59 -19.26
C THR A 15 -29.76 -37.96 -18.81
N LEU A 16 -29.51 -39.24 -18.49
CA LEU A 16 -28.18 -39.76 -18.17
C LEU A 16 -27.17 -39.44 -19.28
N LEU A 17 -27.49 -39.78 -20.53
CA LEU A 17 -26.63 -39.52 -21.68
C LEU A 17 -26.38 -38.02 -21.90
N GLY A 18 -27.42 -37.19 -21.71
CA GLY A 18 -27.34 -35.74 -21.78
C GLY A 18 -26.36 -35.15 -20.75
N LEU A 19 -26.44 -35.61 -19.50
CA LEU A 19 -25.55 -35.18 -18.41
C LEU A 19 -24.10 -35.58 -18.68
N VAL A 20 -23.86 -36.81 -19.13
CA VAL A 20 -22.51 -37.29 -19.50
C VAL A 20 -21.95 -36.46 -20.66
N ARG A 21 -22.75 -36.16 -21.69
CA ARG A 21 -22.33 -35.32 -22.82
C ARG A 21 -21.95 -33.92 -22.37
N LYS A 22 -22.73 -33.29 -21.49
CA LYS A 22 -22.42 -31.96 -20.93
C LYS A 22 -21.12 -32.00 -20.13
N ALA A 23 -20.93 -33.00 -19.27
CA ALA A 23 -19.70 -33.15 -18.48
C ALA A 23 -18.45 -33.31 -19.36
N ARG A 24 -18.52 -34.09 -20.46
CA ARG A 24 -17.41 -34.28 -21.40
C ARG A 24 -17.00 -33.00 -22.13
N ALA A 25 -17.91 -32.04 -22.30
CA ALA A 25 -17.62 -30.77 -22.96
C ALA A 25 -16.87 -29.78 -22.06
N LEU A 26 -16.78 -30.04 -20.75
CA LEU A 26 -16.12 -29.16 -19.80
C LEU A 26 -14.63 -29.49 -19.65
N THR A 27 -13.79 -28.47 -19.70
CA THR A 27 -12.33 -28.57 -19.51
C THR A 27 -11.84 -27.96 -18.20
N ASP A 28 -12.72 -27.27 -17.46
CA ASP A 28 -12.40 -26.63 -16.19
C ASP A 28 -12.87 -27.50 -15.00
N PRO A 29 -11.99 -27.87 -14.05
CA PRO A 29 -12.33 -28.73 -12.92
C PRO A 29 -13.38 -28.11 -11.97
N VAL A 30 -13.39 -26.78 -11.80
CA VAL A 30 -14.36 -26.12 -10.90
C VAL A 30 -15.76 -26.19 -11.49
N THR A 31 -15.91 -25.83 -12.77
CA THR A 31 -17.18 -25.89 -13.49
C THR A 31 -17.72 -27.32 -13.58
N LEU A 32 -16.83 -28.31 -13.81
CA LEU A 32 -17.22 -29.72 -13.80
C LEU A 32 -17.74 -30.16 -12.42
N SER A 33 -17.03 -29.80 -11.36
CA SER A 33 -17.43 -30.16 -9.98
C SER A 33 -18.79 -29.53 -9.63
N PHE A 34 -19.03 -28.29 -10.04
CA PHE A 34 -20.32 -27.62 -9.89
C PHE A 34 -21.45 -28.32 -10.68
N LEU A 35 -21.18 -28.74 -11.92
CA LEU A 35 -22.14 -29.50 -12.73
C LEU A 35 -22.51 -30.81 -12.03
N ILE A 36 -21.52 -31.57 -11.54
CA ILE A 36 -21.73 -32.87 -10.89
C ILE A 36 -22.70 -32.75 -9.70
N VAL A 37 -22.51 -31.76 -8.82
CA VAL A 37 -23.34 -31.62 -7.61
C VAL A 37 -24.67 -30.90 -7.83
N ASN A 38 -24.87 -30.23 -8.97
CA ASN A 38 -26.10 -29.45 -9.21
C ASN A 38 -27.01 -30.01 -10.31
N GLU A 39 -26.45 -30.67 -11.32
CA GLU A 39 -27.20 -31.16 -12.48
C GLU A 39 -27.58 -32.63 -12.36
N SER A 40 -26.93 -33.39 -11.46
CA SER A 40 -27.33 -34.78 -11.15
C SER A 40 -28.79 -34.89 -10.67
N LYS A 41 -29.35 -33.79 -10.14
CA LYS A 41 -30.75 -33.72 -9.70
C LYS A 41 -31.76 -33.96 -10.83
N GLN A 42 -31.34 -33.78 -12.08
CA GLN A 42 -32.17 -34.08 -13.26
C GLN A 42 -32.43 -35.58 -13.41
N LEU A 43 -31.50 -36.41 -12.93
CA LEU A 43 -31.60 -37.87 -12.99
C LEU A 43 -32.33 -38.45 -11.78
N ALA A 44 -32.01 -37.96 -10.58
CA ALA A 44 -32.70 -38.33 -9.35
C ALA A 44 -32.77 -37.14 -8.39
N PRO A 45 -33.96 -36.82 -7.82
CA PRO A 45 -34.10 -35.71 -6.89
C PRO A 45 -33.32 -35.95 -5.60
N TYR A 46 -32.62 -34.92 -5.14
CA TYR A 46 -31.96 -34.86 -3.84
C TYR A 46 -32.05 -33.45 -3.26
N ARG A 47 -31.95 -33.36 -1.93
CA ARG A 47 -31.90 -32.08 -1.21
C ARG A 47 -30.50 -31.50 -1.18
N GLN A 48 -29.50 -32.35 -0.95
CA GLN A 48 -28.10 -31.95 -0.87
C GLN A 48 -27.22 -32.93 -1.63
N ALA A 49 -26.19 -32.40 -2.28
CA ALA A 49 -25.12 -33.19 -2.88
C ALA A 49 -23.76 -32.63 -2.51
N ALA A 50 -22.78 -33.51 -2.32
CA ALA A 50 -21.40 -33.17 -2.05
C ALA A 50 -20.46 -34.02 -2.92
N LEU A 51 -19.46 -33.37 -3.51
CA LEU A 51 -18.39 -34.05 -4.20
C LEU A 51 -17.17 -34.12 -3.28
N TRP A 52 -16.84 -35.33 -2.84
CA TRP A 52 -15.66 -35.61 -2.05
C TRP A 52 -14.47 -35.89 -2.95
N ARG A 53 -13.32 -35.29 -2.63
CA ARG A 53 -12.05 -35.62 -3.25
C ARG A 53 -11.14 -36.31 -2.23
N SER A 54 -10.72 -37.53 -2.54
CA SER A 54 -9.78 -38.27 -1.70
C SER A 54 -8.33 -37.87 -2.02
N THR A 55 -7.55 -37.62 -0.97
CA THR A 55 -6.09 -37.44 -1.04
C THR A 55 -5.34 -38.72 -0.67
N ALA A 56 -5.88 -39.47 0.28
CA ALA A 56 -5.45 -40.81 0.67
C ALA A 56 -6.67 -41.55 1.26
N PRO A 57 -6.61 -42.88 1.53
CA PRO A 57 -7.70 -43.62 2.12
C PRO A 57 -8.17 -42.95 3.43
N GLY A 58 -9.44 -42.55 3.50
CA GLY A 58 -10.00 -41.90 4.67
C GLY A 58 -9.59 -40.44 4.92
N THR A 59 -8.90 -39.81 3.98
CA THR A 59 -8.52 -38.38 4.04
C THR A 59 -8.86 -37.68 2.72
N GLY A 60 -9.32 -36.46 2.82
CA GLY A 60 -9.78 -35.70 1.67
C GLY A 60 -10.47 -34.41 2.07
N TYR A 61 -11.10 -33.76 1.10
CA TYR A 61 -11.87 -32.55 1.31
C TYR A 61 -13.06 -32.51 0.36
N ILE A 62 -14.01 -31.64 0.68
CA ILE A 62 -15.18 -31.39 -0.17
C ILE A 62 -14.74 -30.46 -1.30
N GLU A 63 -14.78 -30.94 -2.55
CA GLU A 63 -14.45 -30.14 -3.74
C GLU A 63 -15.62 -29.23 -4.11
N ALA A 64 -16.87 -29.70 -3.97
CA ALA A 64 -18.07 -28.92 -4.27
C ALA A 64 -19.28 -29.35 -3.43
N LEU A 65 -20.21 -28.41 -3.20
CA LEU A 65 -21.51 -28.65 -2.56
C LEU A 65 -22.63 -28.14 -3.48
N SER A 66 -23.77 -28.82 -3.50
CA SER A 66 -24.96 -28.35 -4.23
C SER A 66 -25.33 -26.94 -3.79
N GLY A 67 -25.56 -26.04 -4.75
CA GLY A 67 -25.86 -24.62 -4.51
C GLY A 67 -24.65 -23.71 -4.32
N LEU A 68 -23.43 -24.23 -4.14
CA LEU A 68 -22.22 -23.44 -3.92
C LEU A 68 -21.06 -23.90 -4.82
N ALA A 69 -20.47 -22.98 -5.58
CA ALA A 69 -19.34 -23.29 -6.45
C ALA A 69 -18.02 -23.55 -5.70
N LEU A 70 -17.82 -22.89 -4.56
CA LEU A 70 -16.64 -23.04 -3.69
C LEU A 70 -17.11 -23.05 -2.23
N PRO A 71 -17.15 -24.20 -1.56
CA PRO A 71 -17.58 -24.27 -0.16
C PRO A 71 -16.51 -23.71 0.78
N ASP A 72 -16.93 -22.98 1.82
CA ASP A 72 -16.04 -22.61 2.92
C ASP A 72 -15.69 -23.85 3.74
N GLN A 73 -14.44 -24.32 3.64
CA GLN A 73 -13.99 -25.55 4.30
C GLN A 73 -13.90 -25.42 5.84
N GLN A 74 -13.98 -24.21 6.39
CA GLN A 74 -13.89 -23.97 7.83
C GLN A 74 -15.25 -23.84 8.52
N ALA A 75 -16.35 -23.86 7.75
CA ALA A 75 -17.69 -23.80 8.33
C ALA A 75 -18.07 -25.11 9.06
N PRO A 76 -18.96 -25.06 10.07
CA PRO A 76 -19.32 -26.24 10.87
C PRO A 76 -19.85 -27.42 10.05
N PHE A 77 -20.75 -27.17 9.09
CA PHE A 77 -21.35 -28.23 8.26
C PHE A 77 -20.32 -28.95 7.36
N PRO A 78 -19.48 -28.25 6.55
CA PRO A 78 -18.42 -28.91 5.79
C PRO A 78 -17.43 -29.69 6.65
N LEU A 79 -17.03 -29.18 7.83
CA LEU A 79 -16.13 -29.91 8.74
C LEU A 79 -16.75 -31.23 9.23
N TRP A 80 -18.01 -31.19 9.65
CA TRP A 80 -18.77 -32.37 10.04
C TRP A 80 -18.90 -33.36 8.86
N LEU A 81 -19.31 -32.86 7.69
CA LEU A 81 -19.51 -33.68 6.50
C LEU A 81 -18.19 -34.29 5.99
N GLN A 82 -17.06 -33.58 6.08
CA GLN A 82 -15.74 -34.13 5.76
C GLN A 82 -15.39 -35.33 6.66
N ALA A 83 -15.74 -35.28 7.95
CA ALA A 83 -15.52 -36.40 8.86
C ALA A 83 -16.39 -37.63 8.49
N VAL A 84 -17.65 -37.39 8.12
CA VAL A 84 -18.58 -38.44 7.63
C VAL A 84 -18.06 -39.09 6.33
N LEU A 85 -17.72 -38.27 5.33
CA LEU A 85 -17.20 -38.74 4.04
C LEU A 85 -15.82 -39.40 4.18
N GLY A 86 -15.02 -38.95 5.16
CA GLY A 86 -13.78 -39.61 5.57
C GLY A 86 -14.01 -41.06 6.01
N GLN A 87 -15.04 -41.34 6.82
CA GLN A 87 -15.38 -42.72 7.23
C GLN A 87 -15.90 -43.54 6.05
N LEU A 88 -16.79 -42.98 5.23
CA LEU A 88 -17.33 -43.64 4.03
C LEU A 88 -16.23 -44.01 3.03
N SER A 89 -15.26 -43.11 2.82
CA SER A 89 -14.15 -43.37 1.90
C SER A 89 -13.18 -44.47 2.38
N ARG A 90 -13.12 -44.78 3.69
CA ARG A 90 -12.30 -45.90 4.21
C ARG A 90 -12.88 -47.27 3.84
N GLN A 91 -14.20 -47.34 3.64
CA GLN A 91 -14.90 -48.57 3.29
C GLN A 91 -14.97 -48.81 1.78
N GLU A 92 -14.29 -48.00 0.96
CA GLU A 92 -14.25 -48.10 -0.52
C GLU A 92 -13.69 -49.43 -1.08
N GLY A 93 -13.23 -50.35 -0.23
CA GLY A 93 -12.73 -51.68 -0.64
C GLY A 93 -13.67 -52.44 -1.57
N ASP A 94 -14.99 -52.34 -1.36
CA ASP A 94 -16.00 -53.20 -2.02
C ASP A 94 -16.66 -52.64 -3.29
N ALA A 95 -16.25 -51.47 -3.79
CA ALA A 95 -16.69 -50.90 -5.08
C ALA A 95 -18.21 -50.72 -5.31
N ARG A 96 -19.05 -50.88 -4.29
CA ARG A 96 -20.51 -50.73 -4.39
C ARG A 96 -20.94 -49.39 -3.81
N SER A 97 -21.99 -48.78 -4.36
CA SER A 97 -22.64 -47.67 -3.67
C SER A 97 -23.19 -48.14 -2.33
N VAL A 98 -23.27 -47.24 -1.35
CA VAL A 98 -23.80 -47.54 -0.01
C VAL A 98 -24.95 -46.60 0.27
N GLN A 99 -26.10 -47.15 0.63
CA GLN A 99 -27.23 -46.36 1.10
C GLN A 99 -27.19 -46.30 2.62
N LEU A 100 -27.32 -45.08 3.14
CA LEU A 100 -27.38 -44.77 4.56
C LEU A 100 -28.81 -44.37 4.91
N TRP A 101 -29.27 -44.85 6.06
CA TRP A 101 -30.58 -44.46 6.60
C TRP A 101 -30.49 -44.19 8.10
N ASN A 102 -31.14 -43.12 8.52
CA ASN A 102 -31.22 -42.68 9.90
C ASN A 102 -32.61 -42.93 10.53
N SER A 103 -33.64 -43.03 9.69
CA SER A 103 -35.02 -43.30 10.10
C SER A 103 -35.53 -44.63 9.53
N PRO A 104 -36.48 -45.30 10.21
CA PRO A 104 -37.06 -46.56 9.74
C PRO A 104 -37.62 -46.44 8.31
N TRP A 105 -37.63 -47.55 7.58
CA TRP A 105 -38.19 -47.57 6.23
C TRP A 105 -39.70 -47.22 6.24
N PRO A 106 -40.20 -46.42 5.28
CA PRO A 106 -41.61 -46.08 5.22
C PRO A 106 -42.48 -47.31 4.97
N GLU A 107 -43.67 -47.33 5.56
CA GLU A 107 -44.64 -48.42 5.40
C GLU A 107 -45.07 -48.53 3.91
N GLY A 108 -44.96 -49.74 3.33
CA GLY A 108 -45.28 -49.99 1.92
C GLY A 108 -44.14 -49.80 0.92
N TRP A 109 -42.94 -49.40 1.37
CA TRP A 109 -41.75 -49.40 0.50
C TRP A 109 -41.14 -50.81 0.39
N PRO A 110 -40.76 -51.26 -0.82
CA PRO A 110 -40.13 -52.57 -0.99
C PRO A 110 -38.74 -52.55 -0.36
N GLN A 111 -38.56 -53.30 0.74
CA GLN A 111 -37.24 -53.54 1.31
C GLN A 111 -36.48 -54.51 0.40
N GLN A 112 -35.62 -53.98 -0.46
CA GLN A 112 -34.88 -54.78 -1.43
C GLN A 112 -33.52 -55.19 -0.84
N SER A 113 -33.42 -56.45 -0.45
CA SER A 113 -32.29 -57.08 0.25
C SER A 113 -31.00 -57.28 -0.57
N ALA A 114 -30.85 -56.61 -1.71
CA ALA A 114 -29.78 -56.90 -2.68
C ALA A 114 -28.53 -56.01 -2.56
N LEU A 115 -28.59 -54.90 -1.80
CA LEU A 115 -27.53 -53.89 -1.76
C LEU A 115 -27.12 -53.55 -0.32
N PRO A 116 -25.89 -53.05 -0.09
CA PRO A 116 -25.43 -52.70 1.25
C PRO A 116 -26.19 -51.46 1.73
N ASP A 117 -27.18 -51.70 2.58
CA ASP A 117 -27.93 -50.67 3.29
C ASP A 117 -27.47 -50.67 4.73
N GLN A 118 -26.88 -49.57 5.17
CA GLN A 118 -26.28 -49.45 6.49
C GLN A 118 -26.99 -48.37 7.30
N ARG A 119 -27.30 -48.71 8.54
CA ARG A 119 -27.83 -47.74 9.50
C ARG A 119 -26.71 -46.77 9.91
N VAL A 120 -27.02 -45.48 9.97
CA VAL A 120 -26.05 -44.43 10.31
C VAL A 120 -25.30 -44.74 11.62
N ASP A 121 -26.02 -45.17 12.66
CA ASP A 121 -25.49 -45.54 13.98
C ASP A 121 -24.48 -46.70 13.96
N GLY A 122 -24.58 -47.60 12.97
CA GLY A 122 -23.69 -48.75 12.83
C GLY A 122 -22.40 -48.44 12.06
N LEU A 123 -22.40 -47.36 11.29
CA LEU A 123 -21.30 -46.98 10.40
C LEU A 123 -20.46 -45.82 10.94
N LEU A 124 -21.12 -44.80 11.49
CA LEU A 124 -20.46 -43.59 11.95
C LEU A 124 -20.17 -43.67 13.47
N PRO A 125 -19.09 -43.04 13.95
CA PRO A 125 -18.90 -42.79 15.37
C PRO A 125 -20.10 -42.10 16.00
N ALA A 126 -20.45 -42.44 17.24
CA ALA A 126 -21.65 -41.94 17.93
C ALA A 126 -21.83 -40.41 17.84
N ALA A 127 -20.74 -39.65 18.04
CA ALA A 127 -20.76 -38.18 17.94
C ALA A 127 -21.21 -37.67 16.55
N LEU A 128 -20.80 -38.33 15.46
CA LEU A 128 -21.21 -37.94 14.12
C LEU A 128 -22.64 -38.39 13.78
N ALA A 129 -23.05 -39.55 14.31
CA ALA A 129 -24.40 -40.10 14.12
C ALA A 129 -25.46 -39.23 14.81
N GLU A 130 -25.20 -38.76 16.03
CA GLU A 130 -26.11 -37.88 16.79
C GLU A 130 -26.37 -36.55 16.06
N GLU A 131 -25.35 -35.96 15.45
CA GLU A 131 -25.47 -34.71 14.70
C GLU A 131 -26.14 -34.85 13.32
N TRP A 132 -26.38 -36.08 12.84
CA TRP A 132 -26.92 -36.32 11.49
C TRP A 132 -28.24 -35.59 11.25
N GLN A 133 -29.19 -35.69 12.18
CA GLN A 133 -30.52 -35.08 12.06
C GLN A 133 -30.48 -33.54 12.00
N HIS A 134 -29.42 -32.93 12.54
CA HIS A 134 -29.25 -31.48 12.49
C HIS A 134 -28.85 -30.99 11.09
N TRP A 135 -28.09 -31.81 10.36
CA TRP A 135 -27.43 -31.40 9.12
C TRP A 135 -28.05 -32.01 7.85
N LEU A 136 -28.47 -33.27 7.90
CA LEU A 136 -28.89 -34.06 6.73
C LEU A 136 -30.28 -34.69 6.90
N PRO A 137 -30.97 -34.95 5.78
CA PRO A 137 -32.22 -35.70 5.78
C PRO A 137 -32.00 -37.21 6.06
N ASP A 138 -33.09 -37.96 6.15
CA ASP A 138 -33.12 -39.34 6.66
C ASP A 138 -32.35 -40.36 5.83
N TYR A 139 -32.20 -40.13 4.53
CA TYR A 139 -31.55 -41.07 3.62
C TYR A 139 -30.42 -40.40 2.85
N ALA A 140 -29.29 -41.11 2.74
CA ALA A 140 -28.19 -40.70 1.91
C ALA A 140 -27.66 -41.85 1.05
N LEU A 141 -26.98 -41.50 -0.03
CA LEU A 141 -26.37 -42.42 -0.97
C LEU A 141 -24.93 -41.98 -1.22
N TRP A 142 -24.00 -42.88 -0.92
CA TRP A 142 -22.59 -42.74 -1.23
C TRP A 142 -22.27 -43.49 -2.53
N LEU A 143 -21.78 -42.76 -3.52
CA LEU A 143 -21.40 -43.26 -4.84
C LEU A 143 -19.87 -43.14 -4.98
N PRO A 144 -19.11 -44.22 -4.77
CA PRO A 144 -17.65 -44.16 -4.88
C PRO A 144 -17.22 -43.91 -6.34
N MET A 145 -16.36 -42.91 -6.53
CA MET A 145 -15.83 -42.52 -7.85
C MET A 145 -14.42 -43.09 -8.02
N ARG A 146 -14.32 -44.23 -8.70
CA ARG A 146 -13.06 -44.94 -8.94
C ARG A 146 -12.66 -44.85 -10.41
N CYS A 147 -11.36 -44.88 -10.67
CA CYS A 147 -10.81 -45.01 -12.01
C CYS A 147 -9.70 -46.05 -12.02
N ALA A 148 -9.61 -46.84 -13.09
CA ALA A 148 -8.55 -47.82 -13.26
C ALA A 148 -7.17 -47.12 -13.23
N GLY A 149 -6.26 -47.64 -12.41
CA GLY A 149 -4.89 -47.13 -12.29
C GLY A 149 -4.63 -46.01 -11.28
N ALA A 150 -5.63 -45.60 -10.48
CA ALA A 150 -5.40 -44.75 -9.30
C ALA A 150 -5.04 -45.62 -8.07
N LYS A 151 -3.99 -45.27 -7.32
CA LYS A 151 -3.57 -46.02 -6.10
C LYS A 151 -4.63 -45.99 -4.99
N HIS A 152 -5.43 -44.92 -4.95
CA HIS A 152 -6.58 -44.73 -4.06
C HIS A 152 -7.78 -44.23 -4.90
N GLY A 153 -9.02 -44.34 -4.38
CA GLY A 153 -10.19 -43.79 -5.06
C GLY A 153 -10.03 -42.29 -5.36
N LEU A 154 -10.69 -41.78 -6.41
CA LEU A 154 -10.68 -40.33 -6.67
C LEU A 154 -11.50 -39.56 -5.62
N GLY A 155 -12.39 -40.27 -4.95
CA GLY A 155 -13.32 -39.78 -3.95
C GLY A 155 -14.71 -40.36 -4.22
N GLY A 156 -15.76 -39.56 -4.01
CA GLY A 156 -17.12 -40.03 -4.26
C GLY A 156 -18.16 -38.91 -4.28
N LEU A 157 -19.31 -39.22 -4.87
CA LEU A 157 -20.48 -38.36 -4.90
C LEU A 157 -21.43 -38.79 -3.77
N PHE A 158 -21.74 -37.86 -2.89
CA PHE A 158 -22.67 -38.05 -1.79
C PHE A 158 -23.97 -37.32 -2.09
N LEU A 159 -25.11 -38.00 -1.98
CA LEU A 159 -26.44 -37.44 -2.21
C LEU A 159 -27.32 -37.70 -1.00
N ALA A 160 -28.11 -36.73 -0.55
CA ALA A 160 -29.01 -36.88 0.59
C ALA A 160 -30.43 -36.37 0.29
N ARG A 161 -31.45 -37.12 0.74
CA ARG A 161 -32.88 -36.81 0.54
C ARG A 161 -33.78 -37.42 1.62
N GLU A 162 -35.04 -37.01 1.64
CA GLU A 162 -36.05 -37.38 2.66
C GLU A 162 -36.66 -38.78 2.49
N PHE A 163 -36.48 -39.43 1.34
CA PHE A 163 -37.07 -40.74 1.04
C PHE A 163 -36.02 -41.76 0.55
N PRO A 164 -36.23 -43.07 0.74
CA PRO A 164 -35.23 -44.07 0.39
C PRO A 164 -34.92 -44.10 -1.11
N TRP A 165 -33.81 -44.71 -1.52
CA TRP A 165 -33.41 -44.78 -2.94
C TRP A 165 -34.00 -46.01 -3.62
N HIS A 166 -34.60 -45.84 -4.80
CA HIS A 166 -35.05 -46.98 -5.60
C HIS A 166 -33.86 -47.65 -6.29
N ALA A 167 -33.89 -48.98 -6.45
CA ALA A 167 -32.80 -49.73 -7.06
C ALA A 167 -32.48 -49.28 -8.50
N ALA A 168 -33.51 -49.00 -9.32
CA ALA A 168 -33.32 -48.51 -10.68
C ALA A 168 -32.63 -47.13 -10.72
N GLU A 169 -33.02 -46.21 -9.83
CA GLU A 169 -32.38 -44.89 -9.71
C GLU A 169 -30.93 -45.02 -9.25
N ARG A 170 -30.67 -45.89 -8.26
CA ARG A 170 -29.32 -46.14 -7.73
C ARG A 170 -28.39 -46.67 -8.79
N GLN A 171 -28.84 -47.62 -9.62
CA GLN A 171 -28.04 -48.15 -10.73
C GLN A 171 -27.73 -47.07 -11.78
N LEU A 172 -28.70 -46.21 -12.11
CA LEU A 172 -28.46 -45.07 -13.03
C LEU A 172 -27.45 -44.07 -12.45
N LEU A 173 -27.51 -43.80 -11.14
CA LEU A 173 -26.59 -42.91 -10.44
C LEU A 173 -25.18 -43.50 -10.31
N GLU A 174 -25.05 -44.82 -10.12
CA GLU A 174 -23.76 -45.52 -10.17
C GLU A 174 -23.08 -45.35 -11.53
N GLU A 175 -23.82 -45.56 -12.61
CA GLU A 175 -23.32 -45.37 -13.98
C GLU A 175 -22.95 -43.90 -14.26
N LEU A 176 -23.73 -42.96 -13.75
CA LEU A 176 -23.42 -41.53 -13.85
C LEU A 176 -22.14 -41.19 -13.09
N ALA A 177 -22.00 -41.65 -11.84
CA ALA A 177 -20.83 -41.39 -11.01
C ALA A 177 -19.55 -42.01 -11.61
N ALA A 178 -19.63 -43.23 -12.15
CA ALA A 178 -18.53 -43.86 -12.87
C ALA A 178 -18.12 -43.05 -14.11
N SER A 179 -19.10 -42.58 -14.88
CA SER A 179 -18.86 -41.72 -16.05
C SER A 179 -18.21 -40.39 -15.66
N TYR A 180 -18.66 -39.75 -14.58
CA TYR A 180 -18.04 -38.53 -14.06
C TYR A 180 -16.62 -38.76 -13.57
N ALA A 181 -16.34 -39.91 -12.93
CA ALA A 181 -15.00 -40.23 -12.42
C ALA A 181 -13.97 -40.25 -13.56
N LEU A 182 -14.31 -40.90 -14.69
CA LEU A 182 -13.45 -40.98 -15.87
C LEU A 182 -13.15 -39.60 -16.49
N ILE A 183 -14.12 -38.68 -16.48
CA ILE A 183 -13.96 -37.33 -17.01
C ILE A 183 -13.16 -36.44 -16.05
N TRP A 184 -13.34 -36.62 -14.73
CA TRP A 184 -12.72 -35.80 -13.70
C TRP A 184 -11.24 -36.14 -13.48
N GLN A 185 -10.85 -37.41 -13.62
CA GLN A 185 -9.48 -37.90 -13.40
C GLN A 185 -8.37 -37.09 -14.11
N PRO A 186 -8.41 -36.84 -15.45
CA PRO A 186 -7.35 -36.13 -16.14
C PRO A 186 -7.24 -34.65 -15.71
N LEU A 187 -8.36 -34.00 -15.38
CA LEU A 187 -8.39 -32.60 -14.97
C LEU A 187 -7.74 -32.40 -13.59
N LEU A 188 -7.91 -33.36 -12.69
CA LEU A 188 -7.25 -33.34 -11.38
C LEU A 188 -5.73 -33.55 -11.47
N ARG A 189 -5.26 -34.37 -12.43
CA ARG A 189 -3.82 -34.62 -12.68
C ARG A 189 -3.09 -33.42 -13.28
N GLN A 190 -3.76 -32.56 -14.06
CA GLN A 190 -3.17 -31.33 -14.57
C GLN A 190 -2.77 -30.35 -13.44
N ARG A 191 -3.57 -30.30 -12.37
CA ARG A 191 -3.30 -29.45 -11.19
C ARG A 191 -2.10 -29.93 -10.36
N SER A 192 -1.77 -31.24 -10.41
CA SER A 192 -0.66 -31.83 -9.65
C SER A 192 0.69 -31.86 -10.38
N ARG A 193 0.79 -31.36 -11.62
CA ARG A 193 2.08 -31.26 -12.33
C ARG A 193 3.10 -30.34 -11.65
N LEU A 194 2.65 -29.39 -10.84
CA LEU A 194 3.50 -28.57 -9.96
C LEU A 194 3.97 -29.33 -8.71
N ALA A 195 3.24 -30.34 -8.24
CA ALA A 195 3.62 -31.19 -7.11
C ALA A 195 4.56 -32.34 -7.53
N LEU A 196 4.42 -32.86 -8.74
CA LEU A 196 5.36 -33.82 -9.35
C LEU A 196 6.76 -33.23 -9.57
N TRP A 197 6.88 -31.90 -9.62
CA TRP A 197 8.19 -31.22 -9.61
C TRP A 197 8.94 -31.43 -8.29
N ASN A 198 8.24 -31.61 -7.15
CA ASN A 198 8.88 -31.85 -5.86
C ASN A 198 9.30 -33.32 -5.66
N GLU A 199 8.54 -34.30 -6.14
CA GLU A 199 8.94 -35.73 -6.01
C GLU A 199 10.01 -36.15 -7.03
N ALA A 200 9.98 -35.59 -8.25
CA ALA A 200 11.05 -35.82 -9.23
C ALA A 200 12.38 -35.12 -8.86
N PHE A 201 12.35 -34.16 -7.92
CA PHE A 201 13.56 -33.49 -7.44
C PHE A 201 14.35 -34.33 -6.43
N PHE A 202 13.67 -35.18 -5.64
CA PHE A 202 14.30 -35.97 -4.57
C PHE A 202 14.62 -37.42 -4.98
N GLU A 203 14.02 -37.98 -6.03
CA GLU A 203 14.24 -39.38 -6.44
C GLU A 203 14.79 -39.54 -7.88
N LEU A 204 15.97 -38.99 -8.19
CA LEU A 204 16.68 -39.34 -9.43
C LEU A 204 18.15 -39.75 -9.20
N PRO A 205 18.67 -40.73 -9.97
CA PRO A 205 19.90 -41.48 -9.66
C PRO A 205 21.19 -40.65 -9.80
N TRP A 206 22.15 -40.96 -8.92
CA TRP A 206 23.47 -40.31 -8.80
C TRP A 206 24.34 -40.47 -10.08
N GLY A 207 24.54 -39.38 -10.84
CA GLY A 207 25.40 -39.37 -12.04
C GLY A 207 25.93 -37.99 -12.48
N ARG A 208 26.76 -37.95 -13.54
CA ARG A 208 27.53 -36.79 -14.08
C ARG A 208 26.75 -35.47 -14.23
N ARG A 209 25.43 -35.52 -14.38
CA ARG A 209 24.54 -34.33 -14.44
C ARG A 209 24.41 -33.60 -13.09
N ARG A 210 24.87 -34.19 -11.97
CA ARG A 210 24.98 -33.53 -10.66
C ARG A 210 26.18 -32.59 -10.59
N LEU A 211 27.32 -32.95 -11.18
CA LEU A 211 28.51 -32.10 -11.21
C LEU A 211 28.26 -30.82 -12.03
N LEU A 212 27.57 -30.94 -13.18
CA LEU A 212 27.15 -29.77 -13.97
C LEU A 212 26.17 -28.87 -13.22
N ARG A 213 25.23 -29.44 -12.46
CA ARG A 213 24.28 -28.66 -11.64
C ARG A 213 24.95 -28.04 -10.40
N LEU A 214 25.88 -28.74 -9.77
CA LEU A 214 26.69 -28.22 -8.67
C LEU A 214 27.59 -27.08 -9.16
N ALA A 215 28.21 -27.24 -10.33
CA ALA A 215 28.97 -26.18 -10.99
C ALA A 215 28.06 -24.99 -11.33
N LEU A 216 26.87 -25.21 -11.88
CA LEU A 216 25.91 -24.13 -12.15
C LEU A 216 25.44 -23.43 -10.87
N PHE A 217 25.20 -24.18 -9.79
CA PHE A 217 24.84 -23.63 -8.49
C PHE A 217 25.99 -22.82 -7.88
N LEU A 218 27.23 -23.30 -7.98
CA LEU A 218 28.42 -22.57 -7.55
C LEU A 218 28.66 -21.32 -8.39
N VAL A 219 28.40 -21.37 -9.70
CA VAL A 219 28.45 -20.21 -10.59
C VAL A 219 27.36 -19.21 -10.20
N ALA A 220 26.12 -19.65 -9.94
CA ALA A 220 25.05 -18.78 -9.47
C ALA A 220 25.37 -18.15 -8.10
N LEU A 221 25.98 -18.91 -7.19
CA LEU A 221 26.45 -18.42 -5.90
C LEU A 221 27.61 -17.42 -6.05
N GLY A 222 28.50 -17.64 -7.02
CA GLY A 222 29.56 -16.71 -7.40
C GLY A 222 29.04 -15.42 -8.03
N ILE A 223 27.99 -15.47 -8.85
CA ILE A 223 27.34 -14.27 -9.42
C ILE A 223 26.76 -13.39 -8.30
N LEU A 224 26.29 -14.00 -7.21
CA LEU A 224 25.76 -13.30 -6.04
C LEU A 224 26.81 -12.43 -5.30
N THR A 225 28.11 -12.71 -5.47
CA THR A 225 29.19 -11.93 -4.85
C THR A 225 29.71 -10.81 -5.76
N VAL A 226 29.21 -10.69 -6.99
CA VAL A 226 29.58 -9.60 -7.90
C VAL A 226 29.21 -8.25 -7.28
N PRO A 227 30.17 -7.30 -7.18
CA PRO A 227 29.91 -5.98 -6.60
C PRO A 227 29.07 -5.15 -7.56
N VAL A 228 27.96 -4.61 -7.07
CA VAL A 228 27.03 -3.77 -7.82
C VAL A 228 26.87 -2.42 -7.13
N ARG A 229 26.79 -1.34 -7.89
CA ARG A 229 26.57 0.00 -7.33
C ARG A 229 25.14 0.10 -6.80
N GLN A 230 25.00 0.27 -5.50
CA GLN A 230 23.70 0.54 -4.91
C GLN A 230 23.30 1.99 -5.19
N SER A 231 22.03 2.21 -5.50
CA SER A 231 21.48 3.56 -5.59
C SER A 231 20.11 3.64 -4.93
N ALA A 232 19.75 4.84 -4.49
CA ALA A 232 18.41 5.16 -4.02
C ALA A 232 17.84 6.30 -4.86
N LEU A 233 16.54 6.25 -5.11
CA LEU A 233 15.81 7.30 -5.79
C LEU A 233 15.07 8.14 -4.74
N ALA A 234 15.15 9.45 -4.87
CA ALA A 234 14.45 10.40 -4.01
C ALA A 234 13.83 11.51 -4.85
N PRO A 235 12.59 11.96 -4.54
CA PRO A 235 12.09 13.21 -5.08
C PRO A 235 13.02 14.36 -4.69
N ALA A 236 13.26 15.25 -5.64
CA ALA A 236 14.24 16.33 -5.48
C ALA A 236 13.77 17.63 -6.12
N VAL A 237 14.16 18.75 -5.51
CA VAL A 237 13.81 20.10 -5.95
C VAL A 237 15.05 20.99 -5.89
N VAL A 238 15.19 21.86 -6.88
CA VAL A 238 16.25 22.88 -6.89
C VAL A 238 15.87 24.00 -5.94
N VAL A 239 16.70 24.24 -4.93
CA VAL A 239 16.53 25.29 -3.92
C VAL A 239 17.72 26.25 -3.93
N ALA A 240 17.57 27.40 -3.29
CA ALA A 240 18.68 28.33 -3.11
C ALA A 240 19.69 27.80 -2.08
N ALA A 241 20.99 27.91 -2.36
CA ALA A 241 22.04 27.44 -1.46
C ALA A 241 22.13 28.28 -0.18
N GLN A 242 22.00 29.61 -0.31
CA GLN A 242 22.09 30.56 0.80
C GLN A 242 20.98 31.61 0.70
N PRO A 243 19.71 31.25 0.95
CA PRO A 243 18.62 32.21 0.92
C PRO A 243 18.70 33.15 2.13
N VAL A 244 18.59 34.45 1.88
CA VAL A 244 18.45 35.46 2.93
C VAL A 244 16.98 35.67 3.22
N LEU A 245 16.60 35.48 4.47
CA LEU A 245 15.24 35.62 4.91
C LEU A 245 14.93 37.08 5.25
N VAL A 246 14.02 37.68 4.50
CA VAL A 246 13.55 39.04 4.74
C VAL A 246 12.37 38.99 5.72
N ARG A 247 12.56 39.65 6.85
CA ARG A 247 11.62 39.66 7.97
C ARG A 247 11.07 41.06 8.21
N ALA A 248 9.89 41.16 8.83
CA ALA A 248 9.35 42.43 9.27
C ALA A 248 10.22 43.06 10.38
N PRO A 249 10.76 44.28 10.20
CA PRO A 249 11.67 44.91 11.18
C PRO A 249 10.93 45.54 12.37
N LEU A 250 9.64 45.86 12.19
CA LEU A 250 8.73 46.37 13.21
C LEU A 250 7.34 45.75 13.01
N ALA A 251 6.52 45.78 14.05
CA ALA A 251 5.12 45.35 13.96
C ALA A 251 4.29 46.42 13.23
N GLY A 252 3.41 45.98 12.34
CA GLY A 252 2.57 46.86 11.52
C GLY A 252 1.76 46.07 10.50
N VAL A 253 1.07 46.77 9.61
CA VAL A 253 0.35 46.18 8.47
C VAL A 253 1.17 46.41 7.21
N ILE A 254 1.24 45.43 6.32
CA ILE A 254 1.87 45.62 5.01
C ILE A 254 0.95 46.48 4.13
N ASP A 255 1.44 47.63 3.68
CA ASP A 255 0.69 48.52 2.77
C ASP A 255 0.77 48.03 1.33
N ARG A 256 1.98 47.85 0.80
CA ARG A 256 2.20 47.44 -0.58
C ARG A 256 3.50 46.68 -0.80
N PHE A 257 3.52 45.89 -1.86
CA PHE A 257 4.73 45.31 -2.43
C PHE A 257 5.21 46.13 -3.63
N HIS A 258 6.52 46.33 -3.70
CA HIS A 258 7.19 47.04 -4.79
C HIS A 258 7.84 46.09 -5.81
N VAL A 259 7.81 44.78 -5.52
CA VAL A 259 8.40 43.74 -6.36
C VAL A 259 7.38 42.63 -6.59
N ALA A 260 7.38 42.08 -7.80
CA ALA A 260 6.54 40.93 -8.13
C ALA A 260 7.16 39.62 -7.59
N PRO A 261 6.35 38.57 -7.36
CA PRO A 261 6.86 37.24 -7.04
C PRO A 261 7.87 36.74 -8.09
N ASN A 262 8.96 36.14 -7.63
CA ASN A 262 10.04 35.60 -8.45
C ASN A 262 10.75 36.64 -9.33
N ALA A 263 10.59 37.94 -9.04
CA ALA A 263 11.29 39.00 -9.75
C ALA A 263 12.75 39.13 -9.29
N LEU A 264 13.62 39.53 -10.22
CA LEU A 264 14.99 39.94 -9.91
C LEU A 264 14.99 41.30 -9.21
N VAL A 265 15.75 41.40 -8.13
CA VAL A 265 15.91 42.60 -7.32
C VAL A 265 17.38 42.93 -7.12
N SER A 266 17.68 44.23 -7.05
CA SER A 266 19.02 44.74 -6.77
C SER A 266 19.21 45.00 -5.27
N ALA A 267 20.45 44.98 -4.79
CA ALA A 267 20.75 45.35 -3.41
C ALA A 267 20.27 46.79 -3.11
N GLY A 268 19.60 46.98 -1.98
CA GLY A 268 19.03 48.26 -1.54
C GLY A 268 17.66 48.61 -2.16
N GLN A 269 17.16 47.82 -3.11
CA GLN A 269 15.82 48.01 -3.69
C GLN A 269 14.73 47.79 -2.64
N VAL A 270 13.71 48.65 -2.64
CA VAL A 270 12.54 48.50 -1.74
C VAL A 270 11.75 47.26 -2.17
N LEU A 271 11.45 46.39 -1.21
CA LEU A 271 10.71 45.15 -1.43
C LEU A 271 9.24 45.33 -1.10
N PHE A 272 8.96 45.79 0.12
CA PHE A 272 7.62 46.11 0.58
C PHE A 272 7.68 47.24 1.60
N THR A 273 6.54 47.87 1.83
CA THR A 273 6.39 48.96 2.80
C THR A 273 5.29 48.61 3.78
N LEU A 274 5.52 48.99 5.03
CA LEU A 274 4.50 48.94 6.07
C LEU A 274 3.65 50.21 6.05
N GLU A 275 2.47 50.15 6.62
CA GLU A 275 1.63 51.32 6.85
C GLU A 275 2.37 52.32 7.77
N ASP A 276 2.54 53.56 7.29
CA ASP A 276 3.43 54.54 7.92
C ASP A 276 2.73 55.81 8.40
N THR A 277 1.43 55.97 8.12
CA THR A 277 0.63 57.17 8.41
C THR A 277 0.77 57.60 9.87
N GLN A 278 0.62 56.66 10.82
CA GLN A 278 0.73 56.97 12.24
C GLN A 278 2.15 57.40 12.63
N LEU A 279 3.19 56.71 12.13
CA LEU A 279 4.59 57.04 12.43
C LEU A 279 4.98 58.40 11.85
N ARG A 280 4.53 58.73 10.64
CA ARG A 280 4.74 60.04 10.02
C ARG A 280 4.10 61.17 10.83
N ASN A 281 2.84 61.00 11.25
CA ASN A 281 2.14 62.00 12.06
C ASN A 281 2.80 62.21 13.44
N GLN A 282 3.26 61.13 14.07
CA GLN A 282 4.01 61.20 15.33
C GLN A 282 5.35 61.91 15.15
N LEU A 283 6.09 61.60 14.07
CA LEU A 283 7.36 62.26 13.77
C LEU A 283 7.18 63.75 13.54
N GLU A 284 6.13 64.15 12.82
CA GLU A 284 5.85 65.58 12.58
C GLU A 284 5.49 66.31 13.88
N THR A 285 4.68 65.69 14.74
CA THR A 285 4.36 66.23 16.07
C THR A 285 5.63 66.40 16.91
N ALA A 286 6.50 65.38 16.96
CA ALA A 286 7.75 65.42 17.71
C ALA A 286 8.71 66.50 17.19
N LYS A 287 8.77 66.73 15.87
CA LYS A 287 9.55 67.82 15.28
C LYS A 287 9.05 69.19 15.74
N LYS A 288 7.74 69.41 15.81
CA LYS A 288 7.16 70.65 16.35
C LYS A 288 7.44 70.84 17.83
N GLU A 289 7.37 69.79 18.62
CA GLU A 289 7.76 69.85 20.04
C GLU A 289 9.24 70.17 20.22
N LEU A 290 10.12 69.65 19.35
CA LEU A 290 11.54 70.01 19.34
C LEU A 290 11.77 71.49 18.98
N GLU A 291 11.03 72.02 18.00
CA GLU A 291 11.08 73.46 17.63
C GLU A 291 10.71 74.35 18.83
N VAL A 292 9.65 73.98 19.58
CA VAL A 292 9.23 74.68 20.80
C VAL A 292 10.30 74.59 21.89
N ALA A 293 10.79 73.39 22.21
CA ALA A 293 11.83 73.21 23.23
C ALA A 293 13.13 73.97 22.89
N ALA A 294 13.50 74.04 21.61
CA ALA A 294 14.65 74.81 21.14
C ALA A 294 14.43 76.34 21.26
N ALA A 295 13.20 76.82 21.13
CA ALA A 295 12.87 78.23 21.36
C ALA A 295 12.91 78.57 22.86
N ASP A 296 12.33 77.72 23.71
CA ASP A 296 12.32 77.89 25.17
C ASP A 296 13.75 77.88 25.74
N PHE A 297 14.59 76.94 25.30
CA PHE A 297 16.00 76.88 25.70
C PHE A 297 16.74 78.18 25.33
N ARG A 298 16.60 78.65 24.08
CA ARG A 298 17.20 79.93 23.65
C ARG A 298 16.72 81.11 24.48
N GLN A 299 15.42 81.16 24.81
CA GLN A 299 14.87 82.22 25.63
C GLN A 299 15.44 82.22 27.06
N VAL A 300 15.60 81.04 27.68
CA VAL A 300 16.17 80.92 29.03
C VAL A 300 17.67 81.24 29.04
N VAL A 301 18.42 80.82 28.01
CA VAL A 301 19.84 81.19 27.85
C VAL A 301 20.01 82.71 27.81
N GLN A 302 19.19 83.41 27.02
CA GLN A 302 19.21 84.88 26.93
C GLN A 302 18.89 85.56 28.27
N LYS A 303 17.93 85.02 29.03
CA LYS A 303 17.58 85.53 30.37
C LYS A 303 18.70 85.27 31.39
N ALA A 304 19.34 84.10 31.33
CA ALA A 304 20.42 83.73 32.25
C ALA A 304 21.69 84.60 32.08
N THR A 305 21.92 85.18 30.89
CA THR A 305 22.99 86.18 30.68
C THR A 305 22.77 87.45 31.51
N ARG A 306 21.51 87.85 31.74
CA ARG A 306 21.14 89.05 32.52
C ARG A 306 20.93 88.75 34.00
N GLU A 307 20.51 87.53 34.33
CA GLU A 307 20.15 87.10 35.69
C GLU A 307 20.86 85.78 36.05
N PRO A 308 22.00 85.81 36.78
CA PRO A 308 22.80 84.62 37.10
C PRO A 308 22.04 83.53 37.86
N GLN A 309 21.02 83.91 38.64
CA GLN A 309 20.16 82.98 39.40
C GLN A 309 19.37 82.01 38.49
N LYS A 310 19.17 82.34 37.21
CA LYS A 310 18.45 81.48 36.26
C LYS A 310 19.32 80.43 35.58
N MET A 311 20.62 80.35 35.88
CA MET A 311 21.52 79.33 35.30
C MET A 311 21.05 77.89 35.54
N VAL A 312 20.47 77.59 36.70
CA VAL A 312 19.92 76.26 37.00
C VAL A 312 18.75 75.91 36.08
N GLN A 313 17.94 76.90 35.67
CA GLN A 313 16.81 76.69 34.76
C GLN A 313 17.29 76.39 33.33
N THR A 314 18.45 76.91 32.93
CA THR A 314 19.07 76.62 31.63
C THR A 314 19.35 75.13 31.49
N THR A 315 19.94 74.48 32.50
CA THR A 315 20.23 73.04 32.47
C THR A 315 18.96 72.21 32.33
N VAL A 316 17.87 72.58 33.01
CA VAL A 316 16.58 71.87 32.87
C VAL A 316 16.03 71.97 31.45
N GLN A 317 16.07 73.16 30.85
CA GLN A 317 15.60 73.35 29.47
C GLN A 317 16.52 72.70 28.44
N GLU A 318 17.83 72.68 28.68
CA GLU A 318 18.80 71.94 27.86
C GLU A 318 18.44 70.45 27.83
N LYS A 319 18.18 69.84 29.00
CA LYS A 319 17.77 68.43 29.07
C LYS A 319 16.43 68.15 28.40
N ARG A 320 15.48 69.08 28.44
CA ARG A 320 14.22 68.95 27.68
C ARG A 320 14.45 69.03 26.17
N TRP A 321 15.29 69.93 25.70
CA TRP A 321 15.65 70.02 24.29
C TRP A 321 16.38 68.75 23.82
N GLU A 322 17.36 68.25 24.59
CA GLU A 322 18.05 66.99 24.31
C GLU A 322 17.08 65.80 24.25
N GLN A 323 16.12 65.72 25.18
CA GLN A 323 15.07 64.70 25.17
C GLN A 323 14.24 64.75 23.89
N LYS A 324 13.71 65.93 23.52
CA LYS A 324 12.92 66.07 22.29
C LYS A 324 13.72 65.79 21.03
N LYS A 325 15.02 66.10 21.04
CA LYS A 325 15.94 65.74 19.95
C LYS A 325 16.08 64.22 19.82
N ALA A 326 16.18 63.52 20.96
CA ALA A 326 16.20 62.05 20.98
C ALA A 326 14.88 61.44 20.51
N ASP A 327 13.73 62.01 20.89
CA ASP A 327 12.40 61.57 20.43
C ASP A 327 12.27 61.63 18.90
N VAL A 328 12.70 62.74 18.29
CA VAL A 328 12.72 62.90 16.82
C VAL A 328 13.67 61.89 16.17
N ALA A 329 14.86 61.70 16.73
CA ALA A 329 15.83 60.73 16.22
C ALA A 329 15.24 59.30 16.24
N TYR A 330 14.63 58.90 17.36
CA TYR A 330 13.98 57.60 17.52
C TYR A 330 12.86 57.38 16.51
N LEU A 331 11.96 58.34 16.35
CA LEU A 331 10.85 58.24 15.39
C LEU A 331 11.35 58.24 13.94
N SER A 332 12.42 58.99 13.64
CA SER A 332 13.02 58.99 12.30
C SER A 332 13.66 57.64 11.94
N GLU A 333 14.32 57.00 12.90
CA GLU A 333 14.88 55.65 12.72
C GLU A 333 13.77 54.61 12.58
N ARG A 334 12.69 54.73 13.36
CA ARG A 334 11.55 53.82 13.25
C ARG A 334 10.84 53.96 11.91
N LEU A 335 10.71 55.18 11.40
CA LEU A 335 10.14 55.46 10.07
C LEU A 335 11.04 54.93 8.94
N SER A 336 12.37 55.02 9.06
CA SER A 336 13.27 54.48 8.02
C SER A 336 13.20 52.96 7.88
N ARG A 337 12.79 52.26 8.94
CA ARG A 337 12.58 50.80 8.94
C ARG A 337 11.22 50.37 8.37
N VAL A 338 10.32 51.30 8.05
CA VAL A 338 9.04 50.99 7.37
C VAL A 338 9.29 50.46 5.96
N GLU A 339 10.25 51.03 5.26
CA GLU A 339 10.66 50.59 3.92
C GLU A 339 11.64 49.42 4.05
N VAL A 340 11.14 48.20 3.83
CA VAL A 340 11.99 47.01 3.89
C VAL A 340 12.70 46.85 2.56
N ARG A 341 14.03 46.90 2.59
CA ARG A 341 14.91 46.86 1.42
C ARG A 341 15.65 45.53 1.31
N ALA A 342 16.02 45.18 0.09
CA ALA A 342 16.83 43.99 -0.19
C ALA A 342 18.26 44.17 0.35
N THR A 343 18.74 43.22 1.16
CA THR A 343 20.11 43.26 1.71
C THR A 343 21.17 42.91 0.66
N GLN A 344 20.80 42.18 -0.38
CA GLN A 344 21.65 41.78 -1.50
C GLN A 344 20.86 41.75 -2.81
N ALA A 345 21.53 41.54 -3.94
CA ALA A 345 20.84 41.26 -5.19
C ALA A 345 20.36 39.79 -5.22
N GLY A 346 19.26 39.50 -5.91
CA GLY A 346 18.73 38.15 -5.99
C GLY A 346 17.32 38.09 -6.59
N VAL A 347 16.64 36.97 -6.39
CA VAL A 347 15.25 36.72 -6.75
C VAL A 347 14.41 36.74 -5.48
N ALA A 348 13.33 37.52 -5.48
CA ALA A 348 12.38 37.60 -4.37
C ALA A 348 11.37 36.44 -4.47
N ILE A 349 11.50 35.44 -3.59
CA ILE A 349 10.66 34.24 -3.55
C ILE A 349 9.60 34.39 -2.47
N PHE A 350 8.34 34.45 -2.90
CA PHE A 350 7.12 34.44 -2.08
C PHE A 350 5.92 34.05 -2.97
N SER A 351 4.77 33.74 -2.37
CA SER A 351 3.60 33.19 -3.07
C SER A 351 2.94 34.21 -4.00
N ASP A 352 2.23 35.19 -3.44
CA ASP A 352 1.52 36.25 -4.14
C ASP A 352 1.61 37.53 -3.28
N SER A 353 1.65 38.70 -3.90
CA SER A 353 1.63 39.98 -3.19
C SER A 353 0.29 40.23 -2.49
N ASN A 354 -0.82 39.78 -3.08
CA ASN A 354 -2.17 40.01 -2.57
C ASN A 354 -2.45 39.30 -1.24
N ASP A 355 -1.75 38.18 -0.96
CA ASP A 355 -1.87 37.44 0.30
C ASP A 355 -1.29 38.22 1.49
N TRP A 356 -0.46 39.23 1.21
CA TRP A 356 0.27 40.00 2.21
C TRP A 356 -0.23 41.43 2.36
N ILE A 357 -0.73 42.05 1.29
CA ILE A 357 -1.28 43.41 1.35
C ILE A 357 -2.43 43.46 2.36
N GLY A 358 -2.37 44.38 3.31
CA GLY A 358 -3.35 44.51 4.40
C GLY A 358 -3.18 43.50 5.54
N ARG A 359 -2.22 42.58 5.47
CA ARG A 359 -1.96 41.60 6.53
C ARG A 359 -1.15 42.22 7.67
N PRO A 360 -1.57 42.06 8.95
CA PRO A 360 -0.77 42.46 10.10
C PRO A 360 0.42 41.49 10.29
N VAL A 361 1.61 42.05 10.54
CA VAL A 361 2.84 41.31 10.77
C VAL A 361 3.50 41.66 12.10
N LYS A 362 4.17 40.68 12.70
CA LYS A 362 4.96 40.86 13.93
C LYS A 362 6.45 41.04 13.63
N VAL A 363 7.16 41.65 14.58
CA VAL A 363 8.63 41.76 14.51
C VAL A 363 9.24 40.37 14.32
N GLY A 364 10.07 40.22 13.28
CA GLY A 364 10.74 38.95 12.96
C GLY A 364 9.90 37.96 12.14
N GLU A 365 8.64 38.27 11.82
CA GLU A 365 7.81 37.43 10.95
C GLU A 365 8.43 37.34 9.54
N ARG A 366 8.38 36.13 8.98
CA ARG A 366 8.99 35.78 7.68
C ARG A 366 8.05 36.24 6.56
N VAL A 367 8.48 37.22 5.78
CA VAL A 367 7.64 37.77 4.69
C VAL A 367 8.04 37.15 3.35
N LEU A 368 9.32 37.22 2.99
CA LEU A 368 9.83 36.65 1.74
C LEU A 368 11.27 36.15 1.88
N LEU A 369 11.70 35.33 0.92
CA LEU A 369 13.07 34.84 0.79
C LEU A 369 13.76 35.54 -0.37
N LEU A 370 15.02 35.91 -0.19
CA LEU A 370 15.87 36.49 -1.22
C LEU A 370 16.96 35.49 -1.57
N ALA A 371 16.98 35.03 -2.81
CA ALA A 371 17.88 33.98 -3.26
C ALA A 371 18.77 34.42 -4.43
N ASP A 372 20.03 34.03 -4.44
CA ASP A 372 20.89 34.23 -5.61
C ASP A 372 20.61 33.12 -6.66
N PRO A 373 20.15 33.45 -7.88
CA PRO A 373 19.87 32.45 -8.91
C PRO A 373 21.13 31.73 -9.43
N GLN A 374 22.33 32.26 -9.16
CA GLN A 374 23.60 31.61 -9.51
C GLN A 374 24.10 30.66 -8.41
N GLN A 375 23.46 30.66 -7.24
CA GLN A 375 23.82 29.81 -6.11
C GLN A 375 22.65 28.91 -5.74
N VAL A 376 22.54 27.81 -6.47
CA VAL A 376 21.52 26.79 -6.26
C VAL A 376 22.11 25.49 -5.73
N GLU A 377 21.32 24.78 -4.94
CA GLU A 377 21.61 23.45 -4.46
C GLU A 377 20.39 22.55 -4.72
N LEU A 378 20.63 21.25 -4.72
CA LEU A 378 19.60 20.24 -4.87
C LEU A 378 19.17 19.77 -3.49
N GLU A 379 17.90 19.95 -3.16
CA GLU A 379 17.29 19.38 -1.97
C GLU A 379 16.56 18.10 -2.33
N MET A 380 16.81 17.02 -1.59
CA MET A 380 16.23 15.71 -1.84
C MET A 380 15.59 15.18 -0.55
N HIS A 381 14.44 14.53 -0.69
CA HIS A 381 13.75 13.86 0.43
C HIS A 381 13.81 12.35 0.23
N LEU A 382 14.74 11.67 0.89
CA LEU A 382 14.93 10.23 0.76
C LEU A 382 14.01 9.47 1.74
N PRO A 383 13.02 8.69 1.29
CA PRO A 383 12.14 7.94 2.18
C PRO A 383 12.93 6.98 3.08
N VAL A 384 12.53 6.87 4.36
CA VAL A 384 13.22 5.99 5.33
C VAL A 384 13.26 4.53 4.86
N ALA A 385 12.24 4.08 4.12
CA ALA A 385 12.18 2.72 3.56
C ALA A 385 13.31 2.43 2.55
N ASP A 386 13.76 3.45 1.81
CA ASP A 386 14.84 3.33 0.83
C ASP A 386 16.19 3.82 1.38
N ALA A 387 16.21 4.37 2.59
CA ALA A 387 17.38 4.94 3.24
C ALA A 387 18.56 3.96 3.27
N ILE A 388 19.66 4.40 2.70
CA ILE A 388 20.96 3.72 2.68
C ILE A 388 21.95 4.55 3.50
N THR A 389 23.07 3.98 3.93
CA THR A 389 24.08 4.73 4.70
C THR A 389 24.61 5.90 3.87
N MET A 390 24.14 7.12 4.14
CA MET A 390 24.52 8.31 3.39
C MET A 390 25.82 8.87 3.95
N GLN A 391 26.84 8.99 3.10
CA GLN A 391 28.09 9.68 3.42
C GLN A 391 28.16 10.95 2.56
N PRO A 392 28.43 12.13 3.15
CA PRO A 392 28.78 13.32 2.37
C PRO A 392 29.90 13.00 1.38
N GLY A 393 29.81 13.54 0.17
CA GLY A 393 30.70 13.24 -0.96
C GLY A 393 30.16 12.21 -1.96
N ALA A 394 28.99 11.63 -1.71
CA ALA A 394 28.36 10.70 -2.65
C ALA A 394 27.94 11.35 -3.97
N ASP A 395 28.10 10.62 -5.08
CA ASP A 395 27.65 11.06 -6.40
C ASP A 395 26.12 11.03 -6.50
N VAL A 396 25.55 12.09 -7.08
CA VAL A 396 24.12 12.24 -7.31
C VAL A 396 23.87 12.58 -8.78
N SER A 397 22.92 11.89 -9.41
CA SER A 397 22.40 12.27 -10.72
C SER A 397 20.98 12.77 -10.58
N PHE A 398 20.75 14.04 -10.93
CA PHE A 398 19.43 14.66 -10.88
C PHE A 398 18.78 14.64 -12.26
N PHE A 399 17.60 14.04 -12.35
CA PHE A 399 16.78 13.96 -13.55
C PHE A 399 15.62 14.94 -13.41
N LEU A 400 15.64 16.02 -14.18
CA LEU A 400 14.57 17.02 -14.21
C LEU A 400 13.30 16.40 -14.85
N ASN A 401 12.12 16.72 -14.31
CA ASN A 401 10.86 16.27 -14.93
C ASN A 401 10.66 16.83 -16.34
N ILE A 402 11.22 18.02 -16.61
CA ILE A 402 11.13 18.69 -17.91
C ILE A 402 12.14 18.17 -18.95
N HIS A 403 13.24 17.54 -18.51
CA HIS A 403 14.35 17.08 -19.34
C HIS A 403 14.98 15.80 -18.74
N PRO A 404 14.25 14.67 -18.73
CA PRO A 404 14.74 13.42 -18.14
C PRO A 404 15.93 12.80 -18.88
N GLU A 405 16.16 13.16 -20.13
CA GLU A 405 17.23 12.64 -20.99
C GLU A 405 18.64 13.11 -20.59
N ALA A 406 18.74 14.23 -19.87
CA ALA A 406 20.01 14.87 -19.54
C ALA A 406 20.18 15.01 -18.01
N PRO A 407 20.76 14.01 -17.31
CA PRO A 407 20.99 14.10 -15.88
C PRO A 407 22.03 15.15 -15.52
N LEU A 408 21.71 15.97 -14.53
CA LEU A 408 22.63 16.95 -13.95
C LEU A 408 23.44 16.28 -12.82
N PRO A 409 24.78 16.26 -12.90
CA PRO A 409 25.62 15.71 -11.85
C PRO A 409 25.70 16.66 -10.65
N ALA A 410 25.60 16.09 -9.46
CA ALA A 410 25.74 16.78 -8.19
C ALA A 410 26.49 15.91 -7.17
N VAL A 411 27.03 16.53 -6.13
CA VAL A 411 27.71 15.84 -5.02
C VAL A 411 26.95 16.13 -3.74
N LEU A 412 26.64 15.07 -2.98
CA LEU A 412 25.97 15.17 -1.70
C LEU A 412 26.84 15.95 -0.70
N THR A 413 26.33 17.07 -0.17
CA THR A 413 27.05 17.92 0.79
C THR A 413 26.54 17.73 2.21
N PHE A 414 25.26 17.41 2.37
CA PHE A 414 24.63 17.28 3.69
C PHE A 414 23.57 16.18 3.68
N ALA A 415 23.51 15.43 4.79
CA ALA A 415 22.47 14.46 5.06
C ALA A 415 21.98 14.64 6.50
N SER A 416 20.67 14.88 6.69
CA SER A 416 20.08 15.00 8.02
C SER A 416 20.13 13.67 8.77
N TYR A 417 20.45 13.71 10.06
CA TYR A 417 20.36 12.57 10.97
C TYR A 417 18.93 12.25 11.40
N GLN A 418 18.03 13.23 11.31
CA GLN A 418 16.63 13.10 11.71
C GLN A 418 15.74 13.06 10.46
N ALA A 419 14.79 12.13 10.45
CA ALA A 419 13.78 12.06 9.42
C ALA A 419 12.63 13.02 9.77
N GLU A 420 12.11 13.71 8.77
CA GLU A 420 11.00 14.65 8.88
C GLU A 420 9.82 14.15 8.03
N VAL A 421 8.61 14.56 8.40
CA VAL A 421 7.41 14.28 7.60
C VAL A 421 7.39 15.26 6.44
N THR A 422 7.46 14.76 5.20
CA THR A 422 7.35 15.60 4.00
C THR A 422 5.94 16.16 3.84
N ALA A 423 5.77 17.15 2.96
CA ALA A 423 4.44 17.68 2.62
C ALA A 423 3.48 16.59 2.08
N GLU A 424 4.03 15.48 1.57
CA GLU A 424 3.29 14.32 1.06
C GLU A 424 2.95 13.29 2.16
N GLY A 425 3.31 13.56 3.42
CA GLY A 425 3.05 12.68 4.57
C GLY A 425 4.00 11.49 4.70
N VAL A 426 5.11 11.47 3.96
CA VAL A 426 6.10 10.37 4.00
C VAL A 426 7.25 10.76 4.92
N LEU A 427 7.67 9.83 5.78
CA LEU A 427 8.86 10.01 6.61
C LEU A 427 10.11 9.90 5.74
N ALA A 428 10.89 10.98 5.64
CA ALA A 428 12.06 11.06 4.77
C ALA A 428 13.23 11.82 5.43
N TYR A 429 14.45 11.43 5.06
CA TYR A 429 15.65 12.19 5.40
C TYR A 429 15.85 13.34 4.41
N ARG A 430 16.07 14.54 4.94
CA ARG A 430 16.42 15.71 4.14
C ARG A 430 17.90 15.67 3.79
N LEU A 431 18.18 15.71 2.49
CA LEU A 431 19.53 15.67 1.92
C LEU A 431 19.76 16.91 1.07
N LYS A 432 20.99 17.41 1.02
CA LYS A 432 21.40 18.50 0.12
C LYS A 432 22.61 18.09 -0.70
N ALA A 433 22.62 18.48 -1.97
CA ALA A 433 23.72 18.24 -2.90
C ALA A 433 24.05 19.51 -3.68
N ARG A 434 25.32 19.71 -3.98
CA ARG A 434 25.82 20.82 -4.80
C ARG A 434 26.04 20.33 -6.24
N PHE A 435 25.59 21.10 -7.23
CA PHE A 435 25.84 20.78 -8.64
C PHE A 435 27.34 20.83 -8.96
N SER A 436 27.83 19.83 -9.69
CA SER A 436 29.26 19.69 -10.03
C SER A 436 29.68 20.46 -11.29
N GLN A 437 28.72 20.87 -12.13
CA GLN A 437 28.99 21.49 -13.43
C GLN A 437 28.89 23.02 -13.40
N SER A 438 29.78 23.65 -14.17
CA SER A 438 29.81 25.10 -14.47
C SER A 438 28.90 25.51 -15.65
N GLY A 439 27.93 24.67 -16.02
CA GLY A 439 26.97 24.96 -17.08
C GLY A 439 25.85 25.89 -16.62
N ALA A 440 24.81 26.08 -17.45
CA ALA A 440 23.62 26.81 -17.05
C ALA A 440 22.91 26.07 -15.90
N LEU A 441 22.96 26.64 -14.70
CA LEU A 441 22.32 26.08 -13.52
C LEU A 441 20.80 26.05 -13.70
N PRO A 442 20.11 25.01 -13.20
CA PRO A 442 18.66 24.94 -13.28
C PRO A 442 18.03 26.06 -12.43
N ARG A 443 16.86 26.52 -12.86
CA ARG A 443 16.11 27.54 -12.10
C ARG A 443 15.62 26.97 -10.77
N ILE A 444 15.60 27.81 -9.75
CA ILE A 444 15.02 27.50 -8.44
C ILE A 444 13.55 27.08 -8.63
N GLY A 445 13.13 26.05 -7.90
CA GLY A 445 11.77 25.52 -7.94
C GLY A 445 11.55 24.40 -8.96
N LEU A 446 12.52 24.09 -9.83
CA LEU A 446 12.41 22.92 -10.71
C LEU A 446 12.47 21.62 -9.90
N ALA A 447 11.54 20.72 -10.17
CA ALA A 447 11.42 19.42 -9.50
C ALA A 447 11.80 18.26 -10.42
N GLY A 448 12.19 17.15 -9.81
CA GLY A 448 12.64 15.95 -10.51
C GLY A 448 12.87 14.79 -9.56
N SER A 449 13.61 13.80 -10.06
CA SER A 449 14.07 12.66 -9.26
C SER A 449 15.58 12.62 -9.21
N ALA A 450 16.14 12.42 -8.03
CA ALA A 450 17.57 12.28 -7.82
C ALA A 450 17.91 10.82 -7.55
N ARG A 451 18.87 10.29 -8.30
CA ARG A 451 19.51 9.01 -8.02
C ARG A 451 20.78 9.26 -7.24
N ILE A 452 20.80 8.81 -6.00
CA ILE A 452 21.94 8.92 -5.09
C ILE A 452 22.71 7.61 -5.18
N TYR A 453 23.97 7.66 -5.60
CA TYR A 453 24.84 6.49 -5.66
C TYR A 453 25.54 6.29 -4.34
N HIS A 454 25.73 5.03 -3.96
CA HIS A 454 26.48 4.63 -2.79
C HIS A 454 27.64 3.71 -3.16
N GLN A 455 28.37 3.26 -2.14
CA GLN A 455 29.40 2.23 -2.27
C GLN A 455 28.82 0.95 -2.87
N THR A 456 29.70 0.16 -3.49
CA THR A 456 29.35 -1.13 -4.09
C THR A 456 28.99 -2.14 -3.01
N VAL A 457 27.82 -2.77 -3.14
CA VAL A 457 27.37 -3.88 -2.29
C VAL A 457 27.29 -5.16 -3.10
N SER A 458 27.32 -6.31 -2.45
CA SER A 458 27.11 -7.59 -3.15
C SER A 458 25.69 -7.69 -3.70
N LEU A 459 25.54 -8.31 -4.87
CA LEU A 459 24.23 -8.58 -5.49
C LEU A 459 23.29 -9.32 -4.52
N PHE A 460 23.83 -10.24 -3.71
CA PHE A 460 23.08 -10.91 -2.65
C PHE A 460 22.42 -9.91 -1.69
N THR A 461 23.16 -8.94 -1.19
CA THR A 461 22.64 -7.93 -0.25
C THR A 461 21.58 -7.07 -0.92
N LEU A 462 21.79 -6.68 -2.18
CA LEU A 462 20.83 -5.88 -2.94
C LEU A 462 19.48 -6.61 -3.12
N LEU A 463 19.52 -7.88 -3.51
CA LEU A 463 18.32 -8.69 -3.77
C LEU A 463 17.59 -9.11 -2.49
N THR A 464 18.32 -9.42 -1.42
CA THR A 464 17.73 -9.94 -0.19
C THR A 464 17.22 -8.84 0.74
N ARG A 465 17.69 -7.59 0.62
CA ARG A 465 17.34 -6.49 1.53
C ARG A 465 15.83 -6.25 1.68
N ARG A 466 15.09 -6.13 0.57
CA ARG A 466 13.63 -5.88 0.60
C ARG A 466 12.83 -7.07 1.15
N PRO A 467 13.02 -8.31 0.67
CA PRO A 467 12.27 -9.46 1.22
C PRO A 467 12.64 -9.73 2.68
N LEU A 468 13.90 -9.58 3.09
CA LEU A 468 14.29 -9.69 4.51
C LEU A 468 13.59 -8.62 5.37
N ALA A 469 13.49 -7.37 4.90
CA ALA A 469 12.78 -6.31 5.64
C ALA A 469 11.27 -6.56 5.76
N VAL A 470 10.65 -7.19 4.75
CA VAL A 470 9.24 -7.63 4.82
C VAL A 470 9.09 -8.81 5.77
N ALA A 471 9.94 -9.84 5.63
CA ALA A 471 9.93 -11.02 6.47
C ALA A 471 10.16 -10.67 7.95
N ARG A 472 11.08 -9.75 8.24
CA ARG A 472 11.35 -9.20 9.57
C ARG A 472 10.12 -8.50 10.16
N ARG A 473 9.45 -7.64 9.38
CA ARG A 473 8.19 -7.00 9.79
C ARG A 473 7.09 -8.02 10.07
N TRP A 474 7.00 -9.07 9.26
CA TRP A 474 6.04 -10.17 9.47
C TRP A 474 6.35 -11.01 10.72
N MET A 475 7.63 -11.25 10.99
CA MET A 475 8.10 -11.99 12.17
C MET A 475 8.13 -11.14 13.46
N GLY A 476 7.92 -9.83 13.36
CA GLY A 476 7.86 -8.92 14.52
C GLY A 476 9.21 -8.64 15.19
N ILE A 477 10.33 -8.78 14.46
CA ILE A 477 11.71 -8.54 14.96
C ILE A 477 12.22 -7.17 14.52
#